data_AF-A0A8T5ZES9-F1
#
_entry.id   AF-A0A8T5ZES9-F1
#
_cell.length_a   1.000
_cell.length_b   1.000
_cell.length_c   1.000
_cell.angle_alpha   90.00
_cell.angle_beta   90.00
_cell.angle_gamma   90.00
#
_symmetry.space_group_name_H-M   'P 1'
#
loop_
_entity.id
_entity.type
_entity.pdbx_description
1 polymer ?
#
loop_
_entity_poly.entity_id
_entity_poly.type
_entity_poly.pdbx_seq_one_letter_code
_entity_poly.pdbx_strand_id
1 'polypeptide(L)'
;MIEFDNLTYLHGKPQGTGLLKANPEDFVVVEDLGFESDGEGEHILVRILKNGCNTRFVADALAKFLKIHAREVSFAGQKDKHAVTEQWLCARVP
;
A
#
# COMPACT_ATOMS: atom_id res chain seq x y z
N MET A 1 13.83 6.69 27.62
CA MET A 1 13.31 6.67 26.23
C MET A 1 11.91 7.23 26.30
N ILE A 2 11.56 8.21 25.46
CA ILE A 2 10.22 8.85 25.52
C ILE A 2 9.22 7.92 24.84
N GLU A 3 8.09 7.64 25.48
CA GLU A 3 6.99 6.86 24.88
C GLU A 3 6.31 7.65 23.75
N PHE A 4 5.74 6.96 22.77
CA PHE A 4 5.12 7.59 21.59
C PHE A 4 4.05 8.63 21.97
N ASP A 5 3.21 8.32 22.97
CA ASP A 5 2.13 9.22 23.42
C ASP A 5 2.64 10.48 24.14
N ASN A 6 3.92 10.47 24.54
CA ASN A 6 4.59 11.55 25.26
C ASN A 6 5.55 12.35 24.37
N LEU A 7 5.50 12.17 23.04
CA LEU A 7 6.24 13.00 22.10
C LEU A 7 5.79 14.47 22.21
N THR A 8 6.74 15.39 22.09
CA THR A 8 6.48 16.83 22.19
C THR A 8 5.62 17.30 21.02
N TYR A 9 4.48 17.91 21.33
CA TYR A 9 3.61 18.52 20.33
C TYR A 9 4.11 19.91 19.94
N LEU A 10 4.23 20.19 18.65
CA LEU A 10 4.62 21.53 18.14
C LEU A 10 3.60 22.62 18.53
N HIS A 11 2.31 22.28 18.52
CA HIS A 11 1.21 23.21 18.81
C HIS A 11 0.50 22.91 20.14
N GLY A 12 1.13 22.12 21.01
CA GLY A 12 0.48 21.57 22.20
C GLY A 12 -0.48 20.40 21.88
N LYS A 13 -0.91 19.69 22.93
CA LYS A 13 -1.82 18.55 22.79
C LYS A 13 -3.21 19.04 22.31
N PRO A 14 -3.83 18.42 21.30
CA PRO A 14 -5.18 18.76 20.86
C PRO A 14 -6.21 18.73 22.00
N GLN A 15 -7.17 19.66 21.99
CA GLN A 15 -8.25 19.75 22.99
C GLN A 15 -9.57 19.11 22.56
N GLY A 16 -9.61 18.47 21.39
CA GLY A 16 -10.77 17.75 20.86
C GLY A 16 -10.41 16.34 20.43
N THR A 17 -11.43 15.52 20.18
CA THR A 17 -11.29 14.14 19.70
C THR A 17 -12.07 13.94 18.41
N GLY A 18 -11.73 12.88 17.68
CA GLY A 18 -12.40 12.47 16.46
C GLY A 18 -12.15 11.00 16.19
N LEU A 19 -12.81 10.46 15.16
CA LEU A 19 -12.62 9.08 14.72
C LEU A 19 -11.73 9.09 13.48
N LEU A 20 -10.69 8.25 13.48
CA LEU A 20 -9.81 8.04 12.34
C LEU A 20 -9.96 6.59 11.88
N LYS A 21 -10.09 6.37 10.56
CA LYS A 21 -10.29 5.03 9.96
C LYS A 21 -11.52 4.29 10.54
N ALA A 22 -12.66 4.98 10.69
CA ALA A 22 -13.88 4.31 11.17
C ALA A 22 -14.37 3.27 10.14
N ASN A 23 -14.28 3.61 8.86
CA ASN A 23 -14.43 2.72 7.73
C ASN A 23 -13.19 2.79 6.81
N PRO A 24 -12.89 1.77 6.00
CA PRO A 24 -11.78 1.81 5.05
C PRO A 24 -11.84 3.00 4.09
N GLU A 25 -13.05 3.44 3.73
CA GLU A 25 -13.31 4.53 2.81
C GLU A 25 -12.95 5.90 3.40
N ASP A 26 -12.87 6.02 4.73
CA ASP A 26 -12.43 7.24 5.41
C ASP A 26 -10.91 7.47 5.27
N PHE A 27 -10.18 6.46 4.78
CA PHE A 27 -8.74 6.50 4.65
C PHE A 27 -8.31 5.94 3.29
N VAL A 28 -8.27 6.83 2.30
CA VAL A 28 -7.84 6.53 0.94
C VAL A 28 -6.36 6.87 0.77
N VAL A 29 -5.58 5.91 0.27
CA VAL A 29 -4.16 6.13 -0.04
C VAL A 29 -3.92 5.82 -1.50
N VAL A 30 -3.43 6.81 -2.26
CA VAL A 30 -2.98 6.62 -3.63
C VAL A 30 -1.46 6.65 -3.64
N GLU A 31 -0.83 5.58 -4.11
CA GLU A 31 0.61 5.50 -4.21
C GLU A 31 1.15 6.36 -5.37
N ASP A 32 2.17 7.14 -5.07
CA ASP A 32 2.97 7.90 -6.03
C ASP A 32 4.36 7.25 -6.15
N LEU A 33 4.70 6.77 -7.34
CA LEU A 33 6.02 6.18 -7.63
C LEU A 33 7.07 7.26 -7.92
N GLY A 34 6.65 8.48 -8.28
CA GLY A 34 7.53 9.53 -8.77
C GLY A 34 7.99 9.37 -10.23
N PHE A 35 7.49 8.36 -10.93
CA PHE A 35 7.75 8.09 -12.35
C PHE A 35 6.60 7.31 -12.99
N GLU A 36 6.54 7.34 -14.32
CA GLU A 36 5.63 6.54 -15.13
C GLU A 36 6.31 5.26 -15.61
N SER A 37 5.53 4.24 -15.98
CA SER A 37 6.10 3.02 -16.53
C SER A 37 6.87 3.29 -17.83
N ASP A 38 7.97 2.58 -18.03
CA ASP A 38 8.82 2.75 -19.23
C ASP A 38 8.10 2.34 -20.54
N GLY A 39 7.00 1.59 -20.43
CA GLY A 39 6.23 1.07 -21.58
C GLY A 39 6.81 -0.20 -22.22
N GLU A 40 8.03 -0.57 -21.86
CA GLU A 40 8.73 -1.78 -22.29
C GLU A 40 9.54 -2.41 -21.16
N GLY A 41 9.96 -3.68 -21.34
CA GLY A 41 10.77 -4.43 -20.37
C GLY A 41 10.17 -5.76 -19.97
N GLU A 42 10.92 -6.52 -19.15
CA GLU A 42 10.53 -7.85 -18.66
C GLU A 42 9.59 -7.81 -17.44
N HIS A 43 9.27 -6.60 -16.96
CA HIS A 43 8.43 -6.37 -15.79
C HIS A 43 7.12 -5.71 -16.17
N ILE A 44 6.04 -6.17 -15.56
CA ILE A 44 4.70 -5.59 -15.71
C ILE A 44 4.37 -4.84 -14.43
N LEU A 45 4.17 -3.53 -14.54
CA LEU A 45 3.61 -2.71 -13.47
C LEU A 45 2.08 -2.77 -13.52
N VAL A 46 1.47 -3.21 -12.42
CA VAL A 46 0.03 -3.36 -12.27
C VAL A 46 -0.44 -2.46 -11.13
N ARG A 47 -1.25 -1.45 -11.47
CA ARG A 47 -1.92 -0.59 -10.50
C ARG A 47 -3.21 -1.25 -10.04
N ILE A 48 -3.36 -1.48 -8.74
CA ILE A 48 -4.53 -2.14 -8.16
C ILE A 48 -5.11 -1.29 -7.04
N LEU A 49 -6.42 -1.08 -7.07
CA LEU A 49 -7.19 -0.61 -5.94
C LEU A 49 -7.62 -1.81 -5.09
N LYS A 50 -7.24 -1.81 -3.80
CA LYS A 50 -7.62 -2.85 -2.84
C LYS A 50 -8.37 -2.28 -1.65
N ASN A 51 -9.29 -3.09 -1.10
CA ASN A 51 -9.99 -2.84 0.16
C ASN A 51 -10.11 -4.17 0.92
N GLY A 52 -9.80 -4.18 2.22
CA GLY A 52 -10.00 -5.35 3.08
C GLY A 52 -8.93 -6.45 3.01
N CYS A 53 -7.82 -6.23 2.31
CA CYS A 53 -6.69 -7.17 2.25
C CYS A 53 -5.34 -6.45 2.32
N ASN A 54 -4.29 -7.19 2.71
CA ASN A 54 -2.92 -6.68 2.74
C ASN A 54 -2.24 -6.82 1.36
N THR A 55 -1.15 -6.09 1.14
CA THR A 55 -0.42 -6.11 -0.13
C THR A 55 0.08 -7.51 -0.52
N ARG A 56 0.55 -8.30 0.45
CA ARG A 56 1.11 -9.64 0.20
C ARG A 56 0.06 -10.60 -0.37
N PHE A 57 -1.16 -10.57 0.16
CA PHE A 57 -2.27 -11.39 -0.32
C PHE A 57 -2.56 -11.12 -1.80
N VAL A 58 -2.57 -9.85 -2.21
CA VAL A 58 -2.79 -9.46 -3.61
C VAL A 58 -1.60 -9.88 -4.48
N ALA A 59 -0.37 -9.72 -3.99
CA ALA A 59 0.84 -10.16 -4.69
C ALA A 59 0.86 -11.67 -4.95
N ASP A 60 0.48 -12.48 -3.96
CA ASP A 60 0.41 -13.95 -4.10
C ASP A 60 -0.72 -14.37 -5.05
N ALA A 61 -1.86 -13.67 -5.01
CA ALA A 61 -2.95 -13.89 -5.97
C ALA A 61 -2.54 -13.54 -7.42
N LEU A 62 -1.82 -12.43 -7.60
CA LEU A 62 -1.28 -12.01 -8.89
C LEU A 62 -0.26 -13.02 -9.43
N ALA A 63 0.65 -13.50 -8.58
CA ALA A 63 1.64 -14.52 -8.96
C ALA A 63 0.95 -15.81 -9.42
N LYS A 64 -0.07 -16.28 -8.67
CA LYS A 64 -0.87 -17.45 -9.03
C LYS A 64 -1.61 -17.25 -10.35
N PHE A 65 -2.17 -16.07 -10.59
CA PHE A 65 -2.86 -15.73 -11.83
C PHE A 65 -1.91 -15.78 -13.03
N LEU A 66 -0.71 -15.19 -12.89
CA LEU A 66 0.33 -15.17 -13.93
C LEU A 66 1.10 -16.49 -14.04
N LYS A 67 0.84 -17.47 -13.17
CA LYS A 67 1.55 -18.77 -13.10
C LYS A 67 3.07 -18.63 -12.90
N ILE A 68 3.48 -17.58 -12.18
CA ILE A 68 4.87 -17.33 -11.81
C ILE A 68 5.09 -17.60 -10.32
N HIS A 69 6.35 -17.76 -9.91
CA HIS A 69 6.66 -17.91 -8.49
C HIS A 69 6.36 -16.60 -7.75
N ALA A 70 5.85 -16.68 -6.51
CA ALA A 70 5.50 -15.50 -5.68
C ALA A 70 6.70 -14.60 -5.28
N ARG A 71 7.91 -14.95 -5.73
CA ARG A 71 9.13 -14.13 -5.58
C ARG A 71 9.32 -13.16 -6.74
N GLU A 72 8.65 -13.44 -7.85
CA GLU A 72 8.68 -12.64 -9.08
C GLU A 72 7.71 -11.46 -9.01
N VAL A 73 6.89 -11.40 -7.95
CA VAL A 73 6.01 -10.26 -7.67
C VAL A 73 6.60 -9.45 -6.52
N SER A 74 6.84 -8.18 -6.78
CA SER A 74 7.39 -7.19 -5.85
C SER A 74 6.47 -5.97 -5.75
N PHE A 75 6.72 -5.11 -4.76
CA PHE A 75 5.93 -3.91 -4.47
C PHE A 75 6.74 -2.92 -3.64
N ALA A 76 6.44 -1.62 -3.74
CA ALA A 76 7.23 -0.55 -3.10
C ALA A 76 7.10 -0.51 -1.57
N GLY A 77 5.96 -0.94 -1.02
CA GLY A 77 5.75 -0.96 0.42
C GLY A 77 4.50 -1.73 0.82
N GLN A 78 4.34 -1.99 2.12
CA GLN A 78 3.10 -2.58 2.63
C GLN A 78 2.04 -1.50 2.81
N LYS A 79 0.81 -1.81 2.42
CA LYS A 79 -0.36 -0.98 2.67
C LYS A 79 -1.29 -1.68 3.65
N ASP A 80 -1.83 -0.90 4.59
CA ASP A 80 -2.76 -1.36 5.61
C ASP A 80 -3.99 -2.03 4.98
N LYS A 81 -4.54 -3.03 5.65
CA LYS A 81 -5.77 -3.71 5.24
C LYS A 81 -7.03 -2.91 5.59
N HIS A 82 -6.96 -2.02 6.58
CA HIS A 82 -8.09 -1.19 7.03
C HIS A 82 -8.09 0.19 6.36
N ALA A 83 -7.95 0.19 5.04
CA ALA A 83 -7.90 1.38 4.20
C ALA A 83 -8.21 0.98 2.75
N VAL A 84 -8.80 1.90 1.99
CA VAL A 84 -8.83 1.80 0.53
C VAL A 84 -7.49 2.28 0.00
N THR A 85 -6.72 1.40 -0.64
CA THR A 85 -5.39 1.77 -1.13
C THR A 85 -5.22 1.41 -2.59
N GLU A 86 -4.81 2.39 -3.39
CA GLU A 86 -4.33 2.20 -4.75
C GLU A 86 -2.80 2.07 -4.72
N GLN A 87 -2.30 0.92 -5.18
CA GLN A 87 -0.91 0.53 -5.05
C GLN A 87 -0.40 -0.11 -6.33
N TRP A 88 0.89 0.04 -6.61
CA TRP A 88 1.61 -0.64 -7.67
C TRP A 88 2.22 -1.97 -7.21
N LEU A 89 1.99 -3.00 -8.01
CA LEU A 89 2.68 -4.28 -7.96
C LEU A 89 3.53 -4.41 -9.23
N CYS A 90 4.66 -5.10 -9.11
CA CYS A 90 5.58 -5.36 -10.21
C CYS A 90 5.76 -6.87 -10.35
N ALA A 91 5.43 -7.43 -11.50
CA ALA A 91 5.59 -8.85 -11.79
C ALA A 91 6.58 -9.07 -12.93
N ARG A 92 7.62 -9.87 -12.74
CA ARG A 92 8.54 -10.27 -13.81
C ARG A 92 7.92 -11.40 -14.64
N VAL A 93 7.72 -11.17 -15.93
CA VAL A 93 7.12 -12.13 -16.87
C VAL A 93 8.01 -12.23 -18.11
N PRO A 94 9.00 -13.15 -18.11
CA PRO A 94 9.91 -13.35 -19.24
C PRO A 94 9.24 -14.01 -20.45
#